data_AF-A0A7T3W0A4-F1
#
_entry.id   AF-A0A7T3W0A4-F1
#
_cell.length_a   1.000
_cell.length_b   1.000
_cell.length_c   1.000
_cell.angle_alpha   90.00
_cell.angle_beta   90.00
_cell.angle_gamma   90.00
#
_symmetry.space_group_name_H-M   'P 1'
#
loop_
_entity.id
_entity.type
_entity.pdbx_description
1 polymer ?
#
loop_
_entity_poly.entity_id
_entity_poly.type
_entity_poly.pdbx_seq_one_letter_code
_entity_poly.pdbx_strand_id
1 'polypeptide(L)' 'MQMYVHYYEREMMNEGDNPPIGIVLCADKSDSMVKYTLPEDEKQIFASKYKLYLPSEEELLNELHKEYLTLESYVEKENH' A
#
# COMPACT_ATOMS: atom_id res chain seq x y z
N MET A 1 0.59 14.26 -4.61
CA MET A 1 0.40 13.07 -5.46
C MET A 1 -1.06 12.82 -5.83
N GLN A 2 -2.00 13.19 -4.95
CA GLN A 2 -3.44 13.11 -5.19
C GLN A 2 -3.89 13.70 -6.55
N MET A 3 -3.26 14.77 -7.03
CA MET A 3 -3.60 15.37 -8.34
C MET A 3 -3.55 14.36 -9.50
N TYR A 4 -2.52 13.50 -9.57
CA TYR A 4 -2.35 12.58 -10.70
C TYR A 4 -3.37 11.44 -10.66
N VAL A 5 -3.67 10.93 -9.47
CA VAL A 5 -4.68 9.88 -9.26
C VAL A 5 -6.06 10.40 -9.65
N HIS A 6 -6.44 11.58 -9.14
CA HIS A 6 -7.74 12.18 -9.46
C HIS A 6 -7.85 12.63 -10.92
N TYR A 7 -6.76 13.10 -11.54
CA TYR A 7 -6.77 13.42 -12.97
C TYR A 7 -7.01 12.16 -13.81
N TYR A 8 -6.31 11.07 -13.50
CA TYR A 8 -6.48 9.80 -14.21
C TYR A 8 -7.90 9.27 -14.04
N GLU A 9 -8.43 9.32 -12.82
CA GLU A 9 -9.80 8.91 -12.51
C GLU A 9 -10.84 9.66 -13.35
N ARG A 10 -10.68 10.98 -13.52
CA ARG A 10 -11.66 11.83 -14.21
C ARG A 10 -11.54 11.79 -15.72
N GLU A 11 -10.32 11.70 -16.25
CA GLU A 11 -10.05 11.99 -17.66
C GLU A 11 -9.60 10.77 -18.46
N MET A 12 -9.20 9.67 -17.80
CA MET A 12 -8.51 8.55 -18.46
C MET A 12 -9.11 7.17 -18.19
N MET A 13 -9.97 7.01 -17.18
CA MET A 13 -10.60 5.72 -16.87
C MET A 13 -11.70 5.36 -17.88
N ASN A 14 -11.84 4.05 -18.14
CA ASN A 14 -12.94 3.49 -18.91
C ASN A 14 -13.97 2.82 -18.00
N GLU A 15 -15.16 2.55 -18.54
CA GLU A 15 -16.17 1.77 -17.84
C GLU A 15 -15.65 0.36 -17.53
N GLY A 16 -15.67 -0.01 -16.25
CA GLY A 16 -15.21 -1.31 -15.75
C GLY A 16 -13.77 -1.33 -15.23
N ASP A 17 -13.01 -0.24 -15.35
CA ASP A 17 -11.70 -0.13 -14.74
C ASP A 17 -11.79 -0.08 -13.21
N ASN A 18 -10.82 -0.67 -12.52
CA ASN A 18 -10.69 -0.54 -11.07
C ASN A 18 -10.19 0.87 -10.71
N PRO A 19 -10.52 1.40 -9.50
CA PRO A 19 -10.01 2.68 -9.05
C PRO A 19 -8.47 2.78 -9.13
N PRO A 20 -7.92 3.94 -9.53
CA PRO A 20 -6.49 4.09 -9.72
C PRO A 20 -5.75 4.08 -8.38
N ILE A 21 -4.58 3.45 -8.36
CA ILE A 21 -3.73 3.35 -7.17
C ILE A 21 -2.50 4.22 -7.35
N GLY A 22 -2.28 5.17 -6.44
CA GLY A 22 -1.06 5.97 -6.37
C GLY A 22 0.03 5.27 -5.58
N ILE A 23 1.20 5.03 -6.19
CA ILE A 23 2.37 4.45 -5.51
C ILE A 23 3.46 5.51 -5.36
N VAL A 24 3.93 5.72 -4.14
CA VAL A 24 5.04 6.63 -3.85
C VAL A 24 6.28 5.82 -3.49
N LEU A 25 7.24 5.77 -4.41
CA LEU A 25 8.51 5.07 -4.20
C LEU A 25 9.49 6.01 -3.47
N CYS A 26 9.92 5.61 -2.28
CA CYS A 26 10.92 6.31 -1.50
C CYS A 26 12.19 5.47 -1.41
N ALA A 27 13.37 6.09 -1.55
CA ALA A 27 14.64 5.39 -1.37
C ALA A 27 14.82 4.89 0.07
N ASP A 28 14.34 5.66 1.05
CA ASP A 28 14.30 5.31 2.47
C ASP A 28 12.91 5.61 3.05
N LYS A 29 12.49 4.83 4.06
CA LYS A 29 11.24 5.09 4.77
C LYS A 29 11.36 6.40 5.54
N SER A 30 10.70 7.45 5.07
CA SER A 30 10.60 8.74 5.76
C SER A 30 9.19 8.94 6.30
N ASP A 31 9.01 8.66 7.59
CA ASP A 31 7.72 8.84 8.28
C ASP A 31 7.22 10.29 8.20
N SER A 32 8.13 11.27 8.12
CA SER A 32 7.78 12.68 7.91
C SER A 32 7.22 12.93 6.52
N MET A 33 7.80 12.32 5.49
CA MET A 33 7.35 12.49 4.11
C MET A 33 5.97 11.85 3.91
N VAL A 34 5.74 10.67 4.50
CA VAL A 34 4.43 10.03 4.58
C VAL A 34 3.42 10.93 5.31
N LYS A 35 3.77 11.42 6.49
CA LYS A 35 2.88 12.27 7.33
C LYS A 35 2.42 13.54 6.63
N TYR A 36 3.29 14.21 5.87
CA TYR A 36 2.96 15.51 5.26
C TYR A 36 2.47 15.40 3.80
N THR A 37 2.66 14.27 3.13
CA THR A 37 2.16 14.06 1.75
C THR A 37 0.71 13.59 1.72
N LEU A 38 0.24 13.01 2.83
CA LEU A 38 -1.02 12.31 2.90
C LEU A 38 -2.04 13.11 3.72
N PRO A 39 -3.31 13.18 3.31
CA PRO A 39 -4.36 13.82 4.09
C PRO A 39 -4.53 13.13 5.45
N GLU A 40 -4.81 13.91 6.50
CA GLU A 40 -4.97 13.40 7.87
C GLU A 40 -6.10 12.36 8.00
N ASP A 41 -7.09 12.38 7.10
CA ASP A 41 -8.29 11.53 7.14
C ASP A 41 -8.30 10.36 6.15
N GLU A 42 -7.25 10.15 5.33
CA GLU A 42 -7.23 9.06 4.35
C GLU A 42 -6.93 7.70 5.01
N LYS A 43 -7.90 6.79 5.01
CA LYS A 43 -7.77 5.44 5.60
C LYS A 43 -7.25 4.36 4.63
N GLN A 44 -7.01 4.71 3.37
CA GLN A 44 -6.62 3.77 2.30
C GLN A 44 -5.12 3.86 1.95
N ILE A 45 -4.29 4.23 2.91
CA ILE A 45 -2.84 4.31 2.74
C ILE A 45 -2.22 3.02 3.23
N PHE A 46 -1.57 2.30 2.31
CA PHE A 46 -0.85 1.07 2.61
C PHE A 46 0.64 1.28 2.31
N ALA A 47 1.47 1.16 3.33
CA ALA A 47 2.92 1.12 3.15
C ALA A 47 3.32 -0.34 2.91
N SER A 48 3.85 -0.65 1.73
CA SER A 48 4.29 -1.99 1.37
C SER A 48 5.76 -2.01 0.95
N LYS A 49 6.43 -3.13 1.25
CA LYS A 49 7.83 -3.36 0.90
C LYS A 49 7.92 -3.81 -0.55
N TYR A 50 8.77 -3.13 -1.34
CA TYR A 50 9.03 -3.50 -2.74
C TYR A 50 10.41 -4.16 -2.88
N LYS A 51 10.51 -5.22 -3.70
CA LYS A 51 11.77 -5.86 -4.09
C LYS A 51 12.00 -5.61 -5.58
N LEU A 52 13.24 -5.28 -5.95
CA LEU A 52 13.64 -5.03 -7.36
C LEU A 52 13.76 -6.31 -8.21
N TYR A 53 13.47 -7.48 -7.64
CA TYR A 53 13.55 -8.77 -8.29
C TYR A 53 12.29 -9.59 -7.98
N LEU A 54 11.94 -10.50 -8.90
CA LEU A 54 10.87 -11.46 -8.65
C LEU A 54 11.39 -12.47 -7.61
N PRO A 55 10.77 -12.58 -6.41
CA PRO A 55 11.21 -13.52 -5.40
C PRO A 55 11.03 -14.96 -5.89
N SER A 56 11.76 -15.89 -5.28
CA SER A 56 11.47 -17.31 -5.47
C SER A 56 10.09 -17.67 -4.88
N GLU A 57 9.51 -18.78 -5.33
CA GLU A 57 8.23 -19.27 -4.79
C GLU A 57 8.29 -19.49 -3.27
N GLU A 58 9.41 -20.04 -2.78
CA GLU A 58 9.65 -20.27 -1.36
C GLU A 58 9.75 -18.95 -0.57
N GLU A 59 10.47 -17.96 -1.11
CA GLU A 59 10.56 -16.64 -0.49
C GLU A 59 9.19 -15.97 -0.42
N LEU A 60 8.39 -16.06 -1.48
CA LEU A 60 7.05 -15.48 -1.53
C LEU A 60 6.11 -16.14 -0.52
N LEU A 61 6.10 -17.47 -0.45
CA LEU A 61 5.31 -18.23 0.53
C LEU A 61 5.67 -17.85 1.97
N ASN A 62 6.96 -17.69 2.25
CA ASN A 62 7.43 -17.30 3.58
C ASN A 62 7.00 -15.88 3.97
N GLU A 63 7.03 -14.92 3.03
CA GLU A 63 6.54 -13.56 3.32
C GLU A 63 5.02 -13.55 3.52
N LEU A 64 4.25 -14.31 2.73
CA LEU A 64 2.80 -14.43 2.91
C LEU A 64 2.44 -14.98 4.29
N HIS A 65 3.09 -16.07 4.72
CA HIS A 65 2.85 -16.63 6.06
C HIS A 65 3.15 -15.64 7.19
N LYS A 66 4.24 -14.86 7.07
CA LYS A 66 4.56 -13.82 8.06
C LYS A 66 3.47 -12.74 8.10
N GLU A 67 2.98 -12.31 6.95
CA GLU A 67 1.92 -11.29 6.87
C GLU A 67 0.62 -11.80 7.52
N TYR A 68 0.22 -13.04 7.23
CA TYR A 68 -0.95 -13.69 7.85
C TYR A 68 -0.85 -13.72 9.38
N LEU A 69 0.27 -14.20 9.92
CA LEU A 69 0.49 -14.27 11.37
C LEU A 69 0.47 -12.87 12.02
N THR A 70 1.01 -11.87 11.32
CA THR A 70 1.01 -10.48 11.79
C THR A 70 -0.43 -9.95 11.86
N LEU A 71 -1.25 -10.19 10.83
CA LEU A 71 -2.66 -9.81 10.78
C LEU A 71 -3.48 -10.50 11.88
N GLU A 72 -3.30 -11.80 12.10
CA GLU A 72 -3.96 -12.54 13.19
C GLU A 72 -3.66 -11.90 14.55
N SER A 73 -2.40 -11.53 14.79
CA SER A 73 -2.00 -10.87 16.05
C SER A 73 -2.63 -9.47 16.25
N TYR A 74 -2.96 -8.75 15.17
CA TYR A 74 -3.68 -7.48 15.27
C TYR A 74 -5.15 -7.69 15.59
N VAL A 75 -5.78 -8.69 14.96
CA VAL A 75 -7.17 -9.08 15.23
C VAL A 75 -7.35 -9.53 16.68
N GLU A 76 -6.39 -10.26 17.26
CA GLU A 76 -6.45 -10.65 18.68
C GLU A 76 -6.34 -9.45 19.64
N LYS A 77 -5.54 -8.43 19.28
CA LYS A 77 -5.36 -7.21 20.10
C LYS A 77 -6.54 -6.24 20.04
N GLU A 78 -7.30 -6.19 18.96
CA GLU A 78 -8.52 -5.37 18.89
C GLU A 78 -9.72 -6.01 19.63
N ASN A 79 -9.66 -7.32 19.90
CA ASN A 79 -10.71 -8.05 20.62
C ASN A 79 -10.50 -8.10 22.15
N HIS A 80 -9.52 -7.37 22.69
CA HIS A 80 -9.22 -7.25 24.13
C HIS A 80 -9.12 -5.79 24.55
#